data_AF-A0A6I8PR57-F1
#
_entry.id   AF-A0A6I8PR57-F1
#
_cell.length_a   1.000
_cell.length_b   1.000
_cell.length_c   1.000
_cell.angle_alpha   90.00
_cell.angle_beta   90.00
_cell.angle_gamma   90.00
#
_symmetry.space_group_name_H-M   'P 1'
#
loop_
_entity.id
_entity.type
_entity.pdbx_description
1 polymer ?
#
loop_
_entity_poly.entity_id
_entity_poly.type
_entity_poly.pdbx_seq_one_letter_code
_entity_poly.pdbx_strand_id
1 'polypeptide(L)'
;MARELQDVDLAEVKPLVERDETITGLLQEFDVQEQDVESLHGTVHVTLCGTPKAKRPVILTYHDIGMNHKTCYNPLFNSEDMHEITQHFSVCHVDAPGQHDGAASFPAGYVYPSMDQLAEMIPGILQQFGLKSIIGMGTGAGAYILTRFALNNPEMVEGLVLININPCAEGWMDWAATKISGWTQALPDMVLSHLFGKDELQSHEEVAHTYRKHIVDDMNQSNLHLFINAYNSRRDLDIERPMPAVPAVTLQCPALLVVGDNSPAVDAVVECNSKLDPTKTTLLKMADCGGLPQISQPAKLAEAFKYFVQGMGYMPSASMTRLMRSRTASGSSVTSQEGSRSRSHTGEGSRSRSHTGEGSRSRSHTGEGSRGRSHTDTRLDITPNSGDTAGPKAMELSS
;
A
#
# COMPACT_ATOMS: atom_id res chain seq x y z
N MET A 1 75.60 -16.35 7.87
CA MET A 1 74.33 -15.68 7.53
C MET A 1 73.24 -16.72 7.53
N ALA A 2 72.46 -16.80 8.60
CA ALA A 2 71.21 -17.54 8.66
C ALA A 2 70.24 -16.62 9.40
N ARG A 3 69.17 -16.18 8.72
CA ARG A 3 68.15 -15.29 9.27
C ARG A 3 67.14 -16.14 10.04
N GLU A 4 66.86 -15.71 11.26
CA GLU A 4 65.75 -16.17 12.09
C GLU A 4 64.43 -15.90 11.38
N LEU A 5 63.56 -16.91 11.32
CA LEU A 5 62.17 -16.81 10.92
C LEU A 5 61.35 -16.51 12.18
N GLN A 6 60.64 -15.39 12.19
CA GLN A 6 59.61 -15.09 13.19
C GLN A 6 58.33 -15.84 12.81
N ASP A 7 57.85 -16.70 13.71
CA ASP A 7 56.52 -17.27 13.68
C ASP A 7 55.49 -16.15 13.91
N VAL A 8 54.58 -15.97 12.96
CA VAL A 8 53.39 -15.13 13.10
C VAL A 8 52.24 -16.04 13.50
N ASP A 9 51.77 -15.84 14.73
CA ASP A 9 50.65 -16.55 15.34
C ASP A 9 49.35 -16.27 14.55
N LEU A 10 48.84 -17.28 13.85
CA LEU A 10 47.57 -17.22 13.14
C LEU A 10 46.44 -17.42 14.16
N ALA A 11 45.90 -16.31 14.66
CA ALA A 11 44.68 -16.33 15.45
C ALA A 11 43.51 -16.87 14.60
N GLU A 12 43.03 -18.03 15.01
CA GLU A 12 41.89 -18.76 14.46
C GLU A 12 40.61 -17.91 14.58
N VAL A 13 40.15 -17.35 13.46
CA VAL A 13 38.87 -16.62 13.42
C VAL A 13 37.74 -17.63 13.42
N LYS A 14 37.14 -17.82 14.60
CA LYS A 14 35.87 -18.54 14.78
C LYS A 14 34.77 -17.91 13.90
N PRO A 15 33.98 -18.70 13.16
CA PRO A 15 32.91 -18.17 12.34
C PRO A 15 31.77 -17.64 13.24
N LEU A 16 31.39 -16.38 13.05
CA LEU A 16 30.21 -15.76 13.64
C LEU A 16 28.95 -16.35 12.97
N VAL A 17 28.50 -17.49 13.48
CA VAL A 17 27.17 -18.05 13.21
C VAL A 17 26.35 -17.89 14.49
N GLU A 18 25.79 -16.70 14.67
CA GLU A 18 24.62 -16.45 15.52
C GLU A 18 23.76 -15.42 14.76
N ARG A 19 23.16 -15.86 13.64
CA ARG A 19 22.31 -15.03 12.77
C ARG A 19 20.80 -15.21 12.99
N ASP A 20 20.41 -16.10 13.91
CA ASP A 20 18.99 -16.40 14.20
C ASP A 20 18.48 -15.86 15.54
N GLU A 21 19.36 -15.57 16.52
CA GLU A 21 18.91 -15.25 17.89
C GLU A 21 18.88 -13.75 18.21
N THR A 22 19.40 -12.88 17.35
CA THR A 22 19.42 -11.42 17.58
C THR A 22 18.31 -10.64 16.86
N ILE A 23 17.61 -11.26 15.92
CA ILE A 23 16.51 -10.62 15.17
C ILE A 23 15.16 -10.75 15.92
N THR A 24 15.04 -11.72 16.82
CA THR A 24 13.84 -11.95 17.66
C THR A 24 13.71 -10.99 18.85
N GLY A 25 14.73 -10.17 19.15
CA GLY A 25 14.79 -9.36 20.37
C GLY A 25 14.12 -7.97 20.33
N LEU A 26 13.63 -7.49 19.18
CA LEU A 26 13.07 -6.13 19.04
C LEU A 26 11.65 -6.06 18.49
N LEU A 27 11.09 -7.19 18.09
CA LEU A 27 9.65 -7.32 17.87
C LEU A 27 9.04 -7.62 19.24
N GLN A 28 8.08 -6.81 19.70
CA GLN A 28 7.06 -7.36 20.59
C GLN A 28 6.63 -8.69 19.96
N GLU A 29 6.59 -9.79 20.73
CA GLU A 29 6.12 -11.11 20.28
C GLU A 29 4.77 -10.96 19.57
N PHE A 30 4.79 -10.70 18.26
CA PHE A 30 3.62 -10.81 17.42
C PHE A 30 3.44 -12.30 17.27
N ASP A 31 2.28 -12.79 17.68
CA ASP A 31 1.85 -14.15 17.40
C ASP A 31 1.85 -14.31 15.87
N VAL A 32 2.84 -15.06 15.34
CA VAL A 32 2.95 -15.37 13.91
C VAL A 32 2.40 -16.78 13.71
N GLN A 33 1.32 -16.87 12.96
CA GLN A 33 0.69 -18.13 12.62
C GLN A 33 0.74 -18.35 11.12
N GLU A 34 1.54 -19.33 10.68
CA GLU A 34 1.50 -19.84 9.31
C GLU A 34 0.46 -20.96 9.21
N GLN A 35 -0.37 -20.90 8.18
CA GLN A 35 -1.42 -21.89 7.96
C GLN A 35 -1.68 -22.10 6.47
N ASP A 36 -1.91 -23.35 6.10
CA ASP A 36 -2.50 -23.69 4.81
C ASP A 36 -4.03 -23.66 4.91
N VAL A 37 -4.67 -22.83 4.08
CA VAL A 37 -6.12 -22.64 4.06
C VAL A 37 -6.70 -23.30 2.82
N GLU A 38 -7.59 -24.27 3.03
CA GLU A 38 -8.38 -24.87 1.96
C GLU A 38 -9.40 -23.87 1.42
N SER A 39 -9.38 -23.64 0.11
CA SER A 39 -10.29 -22.71 -0.56
C SER A 39 -10.99 -23.39 -1.75
N LEU A 40 -11.86 -22.65 -2.43
CA LEU A 40 -12.64 -23.15 -3.57
C LEU A 40 -11.77 -23.73 -4.71
N HIS A 41 -10.56 -23.20 -4.91
CA HIS A 41 -9.69 -23.54 -6.03
C HIS A 41 -8.35 -24.14 -5.58
N GLY A 42 -8.35 -24.80 -4.42
CA GLY A 42 -7.17 -25.43 -3.81
C GLY A 42 -6.66 -24.68 -2.58
N THR A 43 -5.49 -25.10 -2.11
CA THR A 43 -4.90 -24.60 -0.86
C THR A 43 -4.13 -23.29 -1.10
N VAL A 44 -4.28 -22.34 -0.18
CA VAL A 44 -3.51 -21.09 -0.14
C VAL A 44 -2.72 -21.04 1.15
N HIS A 45 -1.42 -20.74 1.05
CA HIS A 45 -0.58 -20.55 2.23
C HIS A 45 -0.73 -19.11 2.72
N VAL A 46 -0.92 -18.93 4.02
CA VAL A 46 -1.07 -17.61 4.63
C VAL A 46 -0.28 -17.50 5.92
N THR A 47 0.26 -16.30 6.16
CA THR A 47 0.97 -15.95 7.39
C THR A 47 0.22 -14.83 8.09
N LEU A 48 -0.39 -15.13 9.24
CA LEU A 48 -1.08 -14.16 10.07
C LEU A 48 -0.14 -13.64 11.15
N CYS A 49 0.15 -12.34 11.11
CA CYS A 49 0.98 -11.64 12.08
C CYS A 49 0.09 -10.79 13.01
N GLY A 50 0.09 -11.13 14.29
CA GLY A 50 -0.68 -10.45 15.35
C GLY A 50 -2.15 -10.85 15.40
N THR A 51 -2.82 -10.60 16.53
CA THR A 51 -4.17 -11.10 16.79
C THR A 51 -5.30 -10.19 16.25
N PRO A 52 -6.16 -10.69 15.33
CA PRO A 52 -7.25 -9.89 14.76
C PRO A 52 -8.21 -9.36 15.82
N LYS A 53 -8.60 -8.08 15.70
CA LYS A 53 -9.51 -7.41 16.63
C LYS A 53 -10.89 -7.28 15.99
N ALA A 54 -11.95 -7.70 16.69
CA ALA A 54 -13.32 -7.82 16.15
C ALA A 54 -13.94 -6.57 15.49
N LYS A 55 -13.39 -5.37 15.72
CA LYS A 55 -13.87 -4.09 15.16
C LYS A 55 -12.84 -3.41 14.25
N ARG A 56 -11.76 -4.10 13.88
CA ARG A 56 -10.73 -3.56 13.02
C ARG A 56 -10.55 -4.48 11.81
N PRO A 57 -10.41 -3.93 10.61
CA PRO A 57 -10.05 -4.73 9.45
C PRO A 57 -8.66 -5.32 9.66
N VAL A 58 -8.38 -6.41 8.96
CA VAL A 58 -7.03 -6.96 8.84
C VAL A 58 -6.37 -6.37 7.60
N ILE A 59 -5.08 -6.06 7.68
CA ILE A 59 -4.32 -5.70 6.48
C ILE A 59 -4.03 -6.99 5.73
N LEU A 60 -4.66 -7.20 4.57
CA LEU A 60 -4.42 -8.39 3.76
C LEU A 60 -3.49 -8.03 2.61
N THR A 61 -2.38 -8.75 2.47
CA THR A 61 -1.40 -8.49 1.40
C THR A 61 -1.41 -9.58 0.34
N TYR A 62 -1.23 -9.21 -0.93
CA TYR A 62 -1.13 -10.15 -2.04
C TYR A 62 0.03 -9.72 -2.97
N HIS A 63 1.01 -10.60 -3.18
CA HIS A 63 2.27 -10.25 -3.85
C HIS A 63 2.15 -10.26 -5.38
N ASP A 64 3.23 -9.82 -6.06
CA ASP A 64 3.34 -9.85 -7.52
C ASP A 64 3.95 -11.18 -8.02
N ILE A 65 3.95 -11.39 -9.33
CA ILE A 65 4.62 -12.53 -9.97
C ILE A 65 6.13 -12.53 -9.70
N GLY A 66 6.70 -13.72 -9.45
CA GLY A 66 8.13 -13.88 -9.17
C GLY A 66 8.55 -13.38 -7.79
N MET A 67 7.59 -13.24 -6.89
CA MET A 67 7.78 -12.95 -5.47
C MET A 67 6.88 -13.85 -4.63
N ASN A 68 7.08 -13.77 -3.32
CA ASN A 68 6.12 -14.19 -2.30
C ASN A 68 5.94 -13.06 -1.28
N HIS A 69 5.20 -13.27 -0.20
CA HIS A 69 4.97 -12.22 0.78
C HIS A 69 6.26 -11.72 1.43
N LYS A 70 7.25 -12.60 1.64
CA LYS A 70 8.52 -12.23 2.27
C LYS A 70 9.30 -11.27 1.39
N THR A 71 9.46 -11.61 0.12
CA THR A 71 10.21 -10.75 -0.82
C THR A 71 9.44 -9.51 -1.26
N CYS A 72 8.10 -9.56 -1.26
CA CYS A 72 7.28 -8.43 -1.65
C CYS A 72 7.03 -7.43 -0.51
N TYR A 73 6.87 -7.90 0.74
CA TYR A 73 6.32 -7.07 1.83
C TYR A 73 7.17 -7.00 3.10
N ASN A 74 8.05 -7.95 3.41
CA ASN A 74 8.89 -7.84 4.62
C ASN A 74 9.70 -6.54 4.68
N PRO A 75 10.29 -6.02 3.58
CA PRO A 75 10.99 -4.73 3.62
C PRO A 75 10.12 -3.57 4.11
N LEU A 76 8.84 -3.55 3.74
CA LEU A 76 7.88 -2.55 4.18
C LEU A 76 7.43 -2.79 5.61
N PHE A 77 6.97 -4.00 5.94
CA PHE A 77 6.36 -4.33 7.23
C PHE A 77 7.36 -4.41 8.39
N ASN A 78 8.65 -4.57 8.10
CA ASN A 78 9.74 -4.48 9.08
C ASN A 78 10.38 -3.09 9.15
N SER A 79 9.89 -2.10 8.40
CA SER A 79 10.38 -0.73 8.51
C SER A 79 9.84 -0.06 9.78
N GLU A 80 10.66 0.81 10.40
CA GLU A 80 10.31 1.50 11.65
C GLU A 80 8.99 2.29 11.53
N ASP A 81 8.76 2.95 10.38
CA ASP A 81 7.55 3.73 10.13
C ASP A 81 6.29 2.85 10.04
N MET A 82 6.42 1.61 9.56
CA MET A 82 5.30 0.68 9.45
C MET A 82 4.95 0.03 10.79
N HIS A 83 5.89 -0.03 11.74
CA HIS A 83 5.65 -0.56 13.08
C HIS A 83 4.57 0.23 13.84
N GLU A 84 4.47 1.55 13.65
CA GLU A 84 3.40 2.37 14.23
C GLU A 84 2.00 1.88 13.77
N ILE A 85 1.93 1.40 12.52
CA ILE A 85 0.69 0.92 11.90
C ILE A 85 0.39 -0.51 12.34
N THR A 86 1.37 -1.42 12.30
CA THR A 86 1.19 -2.84 12.64
C THR A 86 0.88 -3.08 14.13
N GLN A 87 1.17 -2.13 15.03
CA GLN A 87 0.66 -2.16 16.41
C GLN A 87 -0.88 -2.06 16.49
N HIS A 88 -1.51 -1.47 15.47
CA HIS A 88 -2.94 -1.17 15.43
C HIS A 88 -3.74 -2.19 14.63
N PHE A 89 -3.10 -2.90 13.69
CA PHE A 89 -3.72 -3.83 12.76
C PHE A 89 -2.98 -5.16 12.76
N SER A 90 -3.72 -6.27 12.67
CA SER A 90 -3.11 -7.54 12.27
C SER A 90 -2.86 -7.54 10.77
N VAL A 91 -1.87 -8.33 10.36
CA VAL A 91 -1.49 -8.47 8.95
C VAL A 91 -1.66 -9.92 8.54
N CYS A 92 -2.38 -10.16 7.45
CA CYS A 92 -2.53 -11.47 6.83
C CYS A 92 -1.81 -11.43 5.48
N HIS A 93 -0.66 -12.10 5.42
CA HIS A 93 0.08 -12.28 4.18
C HIS A 93 -0.45 -13.48 3.43
N VAL A 94 -0.76 -13.29 2.14
CA VAL A 94 -1.25 -14.36 1.27
C VAL A 94 -0.17 -14.67 0.24
N ASP A 95 0.28 -15.92 0.24
CA ASP A 95 1.13 -16.45 -0.84
C ASP A 95 0.24 -17.12 -1.89
N ALA A 96 0.37 -16.68 -3.13
CA ALA A 96 -0.32 -17.29 -4.26
C ALA A 96 -0.01 -18.80 -4.32
N PRO A 97 -0.93 -19.65 -4.81
CA PRO A 97 -0.75 -21.10 -4.81
C PRO A 97 0.61 -21.53 -5.38
N GLY A 98 1.37 -22.28 -4.58
CA GLY A 98 2.69 -22.79 -4.95
C GLY A 98 3.84 -21.78 -4.97
N GLN A 99 3.64 -20.55 -4.47
CA GLN A 99 4.67 -19.50 -4.40
C GLN A 99 5.30 -19.32 -3.00
N HIS A 100 4.77 -19.97 -1.96
CA HIS A 100 5.38 -19.98 -0.63
C HIS A 100 6.73 -20.73 -0.64
N ASP A 101 7.58 -20.42 0.34
CA ASP A 101 8.90 -21.06 0.46
C ASP A 101 8.76 -22.58 0.61
N GLY A 102 9.56 -23.34 -0.15
CA GLY A 102 9.55 -24.80 -0.08
C GLY A 102 8.32 -25.47 -0.71
N ALA A 103 7.49 -24.73 -1.47
CA ALA A 103 6.33 -25.27 -2.14
C ALA A 103 6.68 -26.45 -3.07
N ALA A 104 5.95 -27.55 -2.91
CA ALA A 104 6.05 -28.71 -3.80
C ALA A 104 5.58 -28.34 -5.22
N SER A 105 6.19 -28.94 -6.24
CA SER A 105 5.75 -28.75 -7.61
C SER A 105 4.36 -29.33 -7.82
N PHE A 106 3.48 -28.57 -8.47
CA PHE A 106 2.21 -29.10 -8.95
C PHE A 106 2.44 -30.24 -9.97
N PRO A 107 1.52 -31.22 -10.05
CA PRO A 107 1.65 -32.32 -10.99
C PRO A 107 1.59 -31.82 -12.44
N ALA A 108 2.16 -32.60 -13.36
CA ALA A 108 2.07 -32.29 -14.79
C ALA A 108 0.61 -32.24 -15.24
N GLY A 109 0.25 -31.19 -15.99
CA GLY A 109 -1.14 -30.96 -16.44
C GLY A 109 -2.05 -30.33 -15.38
N TYR A 110 -1.52 -29.90 -14.23
CA TYR A 110 -2.28 -29.12 -13.26
C TYR A 110 -2.86 -27.86 -13.89
N VAL A 111 -4.16 -27.64 -13.70
CA VAL A 111 -4.86 -26.44 -14.15
C VAL A 111 -4.78 -25.40 -13.04
N TYR A 112 -3.84 -24.46 -13.19
CA TYR A 112 -3.63 -23.40 -12.22
C TYR A 112 -4.84 -22.42 -12.21
N PRO A 113 -5.25 -21.91 -11.03
CA PRO A 113 -6.36 -20.97 -10.94
C PRO A 113 -6.12 -19.72 -11.80
N SER A 114 -7.13 -19.29 -12.55
CA SER A 114 -7.12 -18.00 -13.23
C SER A 114 -7.11 -16.83 -12.23
N MET A 115 -6.81 -15.61 -12.70
CA MET A 115 -6.80 -14.43 -11.82
C MET A 115 -8.15 -14.17 -11.13
N ASP A 116 -9.26 -14.48 -11.78
CA ASP A 116 -10.59 -14.37 -11.19
C ASP A 116 -10.81 -15.45 -10.12
N GLN A 117 -10.37 -16.68 -10.38
CA GLN A 117 -10.44 -17.78 -9.40
C GLN A 117 -9.52 -17.52 -8.20
N LEU A 118 -8.33 -16.93 -8.38
CA LEU A 118 -7.47 -16.51 -7.27
C LEU A 118 -8.17 -15.50 -6.35
N ALA A 119 -8.96 -14.57 -6.92
CA ALA A 119 -9.76 -13.63 -6.14
C ALA A 119 -10.90 -14.32 -5.38
N GLU A 120 -11.48 -15.39 -5.94
CA GLU A 120 -12.52 -16.22 -5.29
C GLU A 120 -11.98 -17.07 -4.13
N MET A 121 -10.66 -17.21 -3.97
CA MET A 121 -10.06 -17.90 -2.82
C MET A 121 -10.07 -17.04 -1.55
N ILE A 122 -10.07 -15.71 -1.69
CA ILE A 122 -9.93 -14.76 -0.58
C ILE A 122 -11.08 -14.85 0.44
N PRO A 123 -12.37 -14.96 0.07
CA PRO A 123 -13.45 -15.18 1.03
C PRO A 123 -13.21 -16.35 1.98
N GLY A 124 -12.62 -17.46 1.49
CA GLY A 124 -12.28 -18.63 2.30
C GLY A 124 -11.23 -18.32 3.37
N ILE A 125 -10.25 -17.47 3.05
CA ILE A 125 -9.25 -16.98 4.00
C ILE A 125 -9.92 -16.14 5.09
N LEU A 126 -10.77 -15.18 4.72
CA LEU A 126 -11.49 -14.36 5.70
C LEU A 126 -12.38 -15.23 6.61
N GLN A 127 -13.07 -16.22 6.04
CA GLN A 127 -13.90 -17.15 6.80
C GLN A 127 -13.08 -17.98 7.80
N GLN A 128 -11.93 -18.49 7.39
CA GLN A 128 -11.05 -19.33 8.21
C GLN A 128 -10.60 -18.60 9.49
N PHE A 129 -10.33 -17.30 9.41
CA PHE A 129 -9.91 -16.48 10.56
C PHE A 129 -11.04 -15.65 11.19
N GLY A 130 -12.30 -15.83 10.75
CA GLY A 130 -13.44 -15.09 11.26
C GLY A 130 -13.38 -13.57 11.01
N LEU A 131 -12.75 -13.16 9.91
CA LEU A 131 -12.57 -11.77 9.52
C LEU A 131 -13.81 -11.24 8.80
N LYS A 132 -14.18 -9.99 9.07
CA LYS A 132 -15.32 -9.34 8.42
C LYS A 132 -14.93 -8.54 7.19
N SER A 133 -13.79 -7.86 7.27
CA SER A 133 -13.35 -6.90 6.27
C SER A 133 -11.82 -6.76 6.30
N ILE A 134 -11.27 -6.31 5.18
CA ILE A 134 -9.84 -6.08 5.01
C ILE A 134 -9.51 -4.66 4.55
N ILE A 135 -8.29 -4.24 4.81
CA ILE A 135 -7.60 -3.23 4.02
C ILE A 135 -6.60 -4.00 3.14
N GLY A 136 -6.87 -4.05 1.84
CA GLY A 136 -6.04 -4.81 0.91
C GLY A 136 -4.80 -4.04 0.47
N MET A 137 -3.64 -4.68 0.41
CA MET A 137 -2.41 -4.15 -0.19
C MET A 137 -1.88 -5.14 -1.23
N GLY A 138 -1.95 -4.75 -2.50
CA GLY A 138 -1.58 -5.61 -3.62
C GLY A 138 -0.50 -4.98 -4.48
N THR A 139 0.38 -5.80 -5.02
CA THR A 139 1.42 -5.38 -5.99
C THR A 139 1.23 -6.14 -7.29
N GLY A 140 1.17 -5.44 -8.43
CA GLY A 140 1.04 -6.03 -9.77
C GLY A 140 -0.12 -7.03 -9.88
N ALA A 141 0.20 -8.32 -10.03
CA ALA A 141 -0.76 -9.40 -10.01
C ALA A 141 -1.65 -9.39 -8.76
N GLY A 142 -1.07 -9.22 -7.57
CA GLY A 142 -1.82 -9.09 -6.32
C GLY A 142 -2.74 -7.88 -6.30
N ALA A 143 -2.34 -6.76 -6.90
CA ALA A 143 -3.20 -5.57 -7.03
C ALA A 143 -4.42 -5.85 -7.92
N TYR A 144 -4.23 -6.57 -9.04
CA TYR A 144 -5.33 -7.03 -9.89
C TYR A 144 -6.27 -7.97 -9.13
N ILE A 145 -5.74 -8.97 -8.42
CA ILE A 145 -6.53 -9.97 -7.66
C ILE A 145 -7.38 -9.27 -6.60
N LEU A 146 -6.78 -8.39 -5.79
CA LEU A 146 -7.51 -7.66 -4.75
C LEU A 146 -8.56 -6.71 -5.32
N THR A 147 -8.29 -6.10 -6.49
CA THR A 147 -9.28 -5.27 -7.18
C THR A 147 -10.46 -6.12 -7.66
N ARG A 148 -10.21 -7.28 -8.28
CA ARG A 148 -11.27 -8.22 -8.68
C ARG A 148 -12.07 -8.71 -7.47
N PHE A 149 -11.40 -9.05 -6.37
CA PHE A 149 -12.04 -9.44 -5.12
C PHE A 149 -12.97 -8.35 -4.58
N ALA A 150 -12.51 -7.09 -4.56
CA ALA A 150 -13.29 -5.95 -4.08
C ALA A 150 -14.49 -5.62 -5.00
N LEU A 151 -14.38 -5.86 -6.31
CA LEU A 151 -15.51 -5.73 -7.22
C LEU A 151 -16.58 -6.81 -6.95
N ASN A 152 -16.15 -8.02 -6.57
CA ASN A 152 -17.04 -9.15 -6.32
C ASN A 152 -17.67 -9.10 -4.91
N ASN A 153 -16.93 -8.62 -3.90
CA ASN A 153 -17.32 -8.63 -2.48
C ASN A 153 -17.04 -7.25 -1.82
N PRO A 154 -17.69 -6.16 -2.28
CA PRO A 154 -17.39 -4.80 -1.83
C PRO A 154 -17.59 -4.60 -0.32
N GLU A 155 -18.47 -5.38 0.32
CA GLU A 155 -18.72 -5.35 1.77
C GLU A 155 -17.56 -5.90 2.61
N MET A 156 -16.65 -6.67 2.01
CA MET A 156 -15.49 -7.26 2.68
C MET A 156 -14.23 -6.41 2.55
N VAL A 157 -14.29 -5.27 1.85
CA VAL A 157 -13.11 -4.43 1.56
C VAL A 157 -13.36 -2.99 2.00
N GLU A 158 -12.59 -2.54 2.99
CA GLU A 158 -12.69 -1.17 3.52
C GLU A 158 -11.81 -0.18 2.73
N GLY A 159 -10.73 -0.66 2.10
CA GLY A 159 -9.86 0.14 1.25
C GLY A 159 -8.79 -0.70 0.57
N LEU A 160 -8.23 -0.18 -0.53
CA LEU A 160 -7.19 -0.84 -1.31
C LEU A 160 -5.97 0.05 -1.51
N VAL A 161 -4.77 -0.51 -1.32
CA VAL A 161 -3.50 0.04 -1.77
C VAL A 161 -3.01 -0.80 -2.94
N LEU A 162 -2.94 -0.20 -4.13
CA LEU A 162 -2.70 -0.89 -5.39
C LEU A 162 -1.38 -0.39 -5.99
N ILE A 163 -0.32 -1.16 -5.79
CA ILE A 163 1.03 -0.87 -6.25
C ILE A 163 1.21 -1.48 -7.64
N ASN A 164 1.62 -0.68 -8.62
CA ASN A 164 1.87 -1.14 -10.00
C ASN A 164 0.72 -1.94 -10.64
N ILE A 165 -0.54 -1.61 -10.33
CA ILE A 165 -1.68 -2.30 -10.94
C ILE A 165 -1.71 -2.09 -12.46
N ASN A 166 -1.98 -3.18 -13.19
CA ASN A 166 -2.35 -3.13 -14.59
C ASN A 166 -3.79 -3.69 -14.76
N PRO A 167 -4.78 -2.84 -15.05
CA PRO A 167 -6.18 -3.27 -15.19
C PRO A 167 -6.48 -3.91 -16.55
N CYS A 168 -5.53 -3.88 -17.50
CA CYS A 168 -5.73 -4.33 -18.86
C CYS A 168 -5.00 -5.66 -19.11
N ALA A 169 -5.57 -6.48 -19.99
CA ALA A 169 -5.03 -7.73 -20.53
C ALA A 169 -3.97 -7.50 -21.60
N GLU A 170 -3.65 -6.24 -21.93
CA GLU A 170 -2.55 -5.95 -22.85
C GLU A 170 -1.29 -6.67 -22.38
N GLY A 171 -0.84 -7.58 -23.25
CA GLY A 171 0.27 -8.45 -22.97
C GLY A 171 1.53 -7.61 -22.85
N TRP A 172 2.10 -7.55 -21.66
CA TRP A 172 3.47 -7.08 -21.47
C TRP A 172 4.48 -7.91 -22.31
N MET A 173 4.04 -9.03 -22.91
CA MET A 173 4.78 -10.04 -23.64
C MET A 173 4.97 -9.82 -25.15
N ASP A 174 4.66 -8.66 -25.74
CA ASP A 174 5.00 -8.41 -27.17
C ASP A 174 6.50 -8.63 -27.49
N TRP A 175 7.38 -8.63 -26.48
CA TRP A 175 8.80 -9.00 -26.59
C TRP A 175 9.13 -10.49 -26.32
N ALA A 176 8.29 -11.22 -25.56
CA ALA A 176 8.53 -12.61 -25.13
C ALA A 176 8.09 -13.65 -26.18
N ALA A 177 7.17 -13.27 -27.08
CA ALA A 177 6.72 -14.12 -28.19
C ALA A 177 7.87 -14.57 -29.12
N THR A 178 8.96 -13.80 -29.17
CA THR A 178 10.17 -14.10 -29.98
C THR A 178 11.19 -15.03 -29.31
N LYS A 179 11.00 -15.44 -28.04
CA LYS A 179 12.03 -16.17 -27.23
C LYS A 179 11.57 -17.53 -26.71
N ILE A 180 10.57 -18.15 -27.34
CA ILE A 180 9.89 -19.38 -26.87
C ILE A 180 10.79 -20.63 -26.92
N SER A 181 11.94 -20.60 -27.59
CA SER A 181 12.79 -21.80 -27.77
C SER A 181 13.85 -22.06 -26.67
N GLY A 182 13.89 -21.31 -25.56
CA GLY A 182 14.96 -21.42 -24.54
C GLY A 182 14.56 -21.10 -23.09
N TRP A 183 13.33 -21.43 -22.69
CA TRP A 183 12.58 -20.78 -21.60
C TRP A 183 13.06 -20.95 -20.14
N THR A 184 13.79 -21.99 -19.76
CA THR A 184 14.19 -22.15 -18.34
C THR A 184 15.25 -21.15 -17.89
N GLN A 185 16.11 -20.65 -18.78
CA GLN A 185 17.08 -19.59 -18.46
C GLN A 185 16.51 -18.17 -18.61
N ALA A 186 15.32 -18.02 -19.20
CA ALA A 186 14.71 -16.71 -19.45
C ALA A 186 13.71 -16.28 -18.36
N LEU A 187 13.27 -17.18 -17.48
CA LEU A 187 12.22 -16.88 -16.49
C LEU A 187 12.61 -15.78 -15.49
N PRO A 188 13.81 -15.80 -14.87
CA PRO A 188 14.20 -14.72 -13.96
C PRO A 188 14.32 -13.38 -14.68
N ASP A 189 14.90 -13.35 -15.88
CA ASP A 189 15.03 -12.12 -16.67
C ASP A 189 13.67 -11.57 -17.13
N MET A 190 12.75 -12.48 -17.46
CA MET A 190 11.36 -12.18 -17.78
C MET A 190 10.67 -11.49 -16.59
N VAL A 191 10.75 -12.05 -15.39
CA VAL A 191 10.20 -11.45 -14.17
C VAL A 191 10.88 -10.11 -13.86
N LEU A 192 12.20 -10.03 -13.93
CA LEU A 192 12.93 -8.80 -13.66
C LEU A 192 12.50 -7.65 -14.58
N SER A 193 12.27 -7.93 -15.87
CA SER A 193 11.79 -6.92 -16.82
C SER A 193 10.35 -6.46 -16.59
N HIS A 194 9.54 -7.28 -15.90
CA HIS A 194 8.21 -6.91 -15.46
C HIS A 194 8.27 -6.05 -14.20
N LEU A 195 9.14 -6.41 -13.25
CA LEU A 195 9.25 -5.72 -11.97
C LEU A 195 10.00 -4.40 -12.05
N PHE A 196 11.02 -4.27 -12.91
CA PHE A 196 11.97 -3.16 -12.90
C PHE A 196 12.08 -2.44 -14.24
N GLY A 197 12.34 -1.14 -14.20
CA GLY A 197 12.66 -0.35 -15.38
C GLY A 197 14.01 -0.75 -15.99
N LYS A 198 14.19 -0.54 -17.31
CA LYS A 198 15.44 -0.88 -18.00
C LYS A 198 16.66 -0.17 -17.39
N ASP A 199 16.51 1.11 -17.06
CA ASP A 199 17.58 1.91 -16.48
C ASP A 199 17.91 1.48 -15.05
N GLU A 200 16.90 1.07 -14.28
CA GLU A 200 17.07 0.53 -12.93
C GLU A 200 17.86 -0.78 -12.94
N LEU A 201 17.52 -1.70 -13.85
CA LEU A 201 18.25 -2.96 -14.03
C LEU A 201 19.70 -2.76 -14.44
N GLN A 202 20.02 -1.70 -15.19
CA GLN A 202 21.39 -1.38 -15.59
C GLN A 202 22.19 -0.64 -14.52
N SER A 203 21.52 0.21 -13.73
CA SER A 203 22.17 1.04 -12.71
C SER A 203 22.34 0.34 -11.37
N HIS A 204 21.50 -0.64 -11.03
CA HIS A 204 21.48 -1.32 -9.74
C HIS A 204 21.64 -2.84 -9.89
N GLU A 205 22.79 -3.26 -10.41
CA GLU A 205 23.09 -4.67 -10.71
C GLU A 205 22.96 -5.59 -9.48
N GLU A 206 23.29 -5.11 -8.28
CA GLU A 206 23.16 -5.88 -7.03
C GLU A 206 21.71 -6.23 -6.69
N VAL A 207 20.78 -5.29 -6.88
CA VAL A 207 19.34 -5.51 -6.65
C VAL A 207 18.83 -6.53 -7.65
N ALA A 208 19.14 -6.34 -8.94
CA ALA A 208 18.77 -7.29 -9.98
C ALA A 208 19.35 -8.69 -9.74
N HIS A 209 20.60 -8.78 -9.25
CA HIS A 209 21.25 -10.05 -8.91
C HIS A 209 20.57 -10.72 -7.72
N THR A 210 20.22 -9.97 -6.68
CA THR A 210 19.53 -10.49 -5.48
C THR A 210 18.16 -11.07 -5.85
N TYR A 211 17.35 -10.35 -6.62
CA TYR A 211 16.05 -10.86 -7.08
C TYR A 211 16.20 -12.03 -8.03
N ARG A 212 17.17 -12.00 -8.96
CA ARG A 212 17.45 -13.15 -9.83
C ARG A 212 17.78 -14.39 -9.02
N LYS A 213 18.64 -14.25 -8.01
CA LYS A 213 19.03 -15.34 -7.11
C LYS A 213 17.83 -15.89 -6.36
N HIS A 214 17.00 -15.01 -5.77
CA HIS A 214 15.76 -15.43 -5.10
C HIS A 214 14.84 -16.23 -6.02
N ILE A 215 14.59 -15.71 -7.23
CA ILE A 215 13.75 -16.40 -8.21
C ILE A 215 14.31 -17.80 -8.50
N VAL A 216 15.62 -17.95 -8.71
CA VAL A 216 16.23 -19.23 -9.09
C VAL A 216 16.32 -20.22 -7.92
N ASP A 217 16.76 -19.75 -6.75
CA ASP A 217 17.17 -20.61 -5.65
C ASP A 217 16.02 -20.91 -4.67
N ASP A 218 15.11 -19.97 -4.46
CA ASP A 218 14.10 -20.05 -3.39
C ASP A 218 12.70 -20.40 -3.92
N MET A 219 12.38 -20.01 -5.16
CA MET A 219 11.06 -20.22 -5.75
C MET A 219 10.97 -21.51 -6.58
N ASN A 220 9.82 -22.16 -6.51
CA ASN A 220 9.52 -23.29 -7.38
C ASN A 220 9.27 -22.81 -8.84
N GLN A 221 10.24 -23.07 -9.72
CA GLN A 221 10.18 -22.61 -11.12
C GLN A 221 8.96 -23.12 -11.90
N SER A 222 8.52 -24.36 -11.62
CA SER A 222 7.36 -24.94 -12.31
C SER A 222 6.06 -24.26 -11.89
N ASN A 223 5.92 -23.98 -10.60
CA ASN A 223 4.74 -23.28 -10.06
C ASN A 223 4.74 -21.81 -10.46
N LEU A 224 5.90 -21.14 -10.46
CA LEU A 224 6.04 -19.75 -10.88
C LEU A 224 5.60 -19.57 -12.33
N HIS A 225 6.00 -20.49 -13.21
CA HIS A 225 5.57 -20.48 -14.61
C HIS A 225 4.04 -20.56 -14.76
N LEU A 226 3.37 -21.38 -13.95
CA LEU A 226 1.91 -21.46 -13.94
C LEU A 226 1.26 -20.13 -13.51
N PHE A 227 1.79 -19.50 -12.47
CA PHE A 227 1.26 -18.22 -11.98
C PHE A 227 1.46 -17.08 -12.99
N ILE A 228 2.62 -17.00 -13.63
CA ILE A 228 2.89 -16.03 -14.71
C ILE A 228 1.92 -16.24 -15.87
N ASN A 229 1.68 -17.48 -16.29
CA ASN A 229 0.74 -17.76 -17.37
C ASN A 229 -0.70 -17.37 -17.02
N ALA A 230 -1.12 -17.59 -15.76
CA ALA A 230 -2.42 -17.14 -15.28
C ALA A 230 -2.54 -15.60 -15.32
N TYR A 231 -1.50 -14.88 -14.87
CA TYR A 231 -1.47 -13.42 -14.93
C TYR A 231 -1.49 -12.89 -16.36
N ASN A 232 -0.77 -13.53 -17.28
CA ASN A 232 -0.71 -13.12 -18.68
C ASN A 232 -2.00 -13.40 -19.44
N SER A 233 -2.76 -14.40 -19.01
CA SER A 233 -4.05 -14.77 -19.59
C SER A 233 -5.22 -14.06 -18.90
N ARG A 234 -4.94 -13.04 -18.07
CA ARG A 234 -5.99 -12.25 -17.41
C ARG A 234 -6.84 -11.52 -18.45
N ARG A 235 -8.07 -11.22 -18.06
CA ARG A 235 -8.97 -10.33 -18.82
C ARG A 235 -8.86 -8.90 -18.30
N ASP A 236 -9.45 -7.96 -19.03
CA ASP A 236 -9.59 -6.60 -18.54
C ASP A 236 -10.43 -6.56 -17.25
N LEU A 237 -10.08 -5.65 -16.35
CA LEU A 237 -10.99 -5.21 -15.30
C LEU A 237 -12.04 -4.32 -15.95
N ASP A 238 -13.30 -4.80 -15.96
CA ASP A 238 -14.47 -4.08 -16.44
C ASP A 238 -14.87 -2.95 -15.46
N ILE A 239 -13.97 -1.99 -15.28
CA ILE A 239 -14.17 -0.79 -14.46
C ILE A 239 -14.30 0.44 -15.33
N GLU A 240 -15.30 1.26 -15.04
CA GLU A 240 -15.54 2.53 -15.72
C GLU A 240 -15.71 3.64 -14.70
N ARG A 241 -15.23 4.85 -15.05
CA ARG A 241 -15.38 6.00 -14.16
C ARG A 241 -16.85 6.37 -14.08
N PRO A 242 -17.43 6.50 -12.86
CA PRO A 242 -18.82 6.87 -12.71
C PRO A 242 -19.05 8.28 -13.25
N MET A 243 -20.05 8.41 -14.12
CA MET A 243 -20.50 9.68 -14.69
C MET A 243 -21.89 10.02 -14.16
N PRO A 244 -22.24 11.31 -13.98
CA PRO A 244 -23.59 11.69 -13.60
C PRO A 244 -24.61 11.10 -14.58
N ALA A 245 -25.59 10.35 -14.05
CA ALA A 245 -26.67 9.67 -14.77
C ALA A 245 -26.32 8.39 -15.56
N VAL A 246 -25.08 7.90 -15.55
CA VAL A 246 -24.72 6.60 -16.16
C VAL A 246 -24.26 5.62 -15.08
N PRO A 247 -24.96 4.48 -14.87
CA PRO A 247 -24.49 3.45 -13.96
C PRO A 247 -23.18 2.86 -14.51
N ALA A 248 -22.12 2.92 -13.70
CA ALA A 248 -20.82 2.36 -14.01
C ALA A 248 -20.41 1.36 -12.93
N VAL A 249 -19.73 0.29 -13.33
CA VAL A 249 -19.11 -0.65 -12.39
C VAL A 249 -17.74 -0.09 -12.02
N THR A 250 -17.49 0.14 -10.74
CA THR A 250 -16.21 0.66 -10.23
C THR A 250 -16.01 0.25 -8.77
N LEU A 251 -14.84 0.52 -8.20
CA LEU A 251 -14.56 0.26 -6.80
C LEU A 251 -15.46 1.10 -5.87
N GLN A 252 -16.04 0.46 -4.85
CA GLN A 252 -16.91 1.13 -3.88
C GLN A 252 -16.15 1.68 -2.66
N CYS A 253 -14.97 1.12 -2.39
CA CYS A 253 -14.06 1.51 -1.32
C CYS A 253 -13.04 2.58 -1.77
N PRO A 254 -12.43 3.33 -0.84
CA PRO A 254 -11.25 4.15 -1.13
C PRO A 254 -10.10 3.33 -1.74
N ALA A 255 -9.36 3.94 -2.67
CA ALA A 255 -8.22 3.33 -3.32
C ALA A 255 -7.01 4.29 -3.34
N LEU A 256 -5.84 3.78 -2.96
CA LEU A 256 -4.56 4.45 -3.11
C LEU A 256 -3.75 3.73 -4.19
N LEU A 257 -3.65 4.33 -5.36
CA LEU A 257 -2.81 3.84 -6.45
C LEU A 257 -1.38 4.34 -6.24
N VAL A 258 -0.40 3.44 -6.30
CA VAL A 258 1.01 3.76 -6.07
C VAL A 258 1.86 3.27 -7.24
N VAL A 259 2.73 4.14 -7.73
CA VAL A 259 3.70 3.79 -8.78
C VAL A 259 4.95 4.66 -8.66
N GLY A 260 6.13 4.08 -8.92
CA GLY A 260 7.36 4.85 -9.05
C GLY A 260 7.40 5.63 -10.38
N ASP A 261 8.01 6.80 -10.40
CA ASP A 261 8.15 7.62 -11.62
C ASP A 261 8.94 6.92 -12.74
N ASN A 262 9.84 6.00 -12.38
CA ASN A 262 10.65 5.20 -13.30
C ASN A 262 10.17 3.74 -13.44
N SER A 263 8.97 3.42 -12.94
CA SER A 263 8.38 2.08 -13.01
C SER A 263 7.91 1.73 -14.44
N PRO A 264 8.04 0.46 -14.89
CA PRO A 264 7.43 0.03 -16.16
C PRO A 264 5.90 0.08 -16.14
N ALA A 265 5.26 0.21 -14.97
CA ALA A 265 3.81 0.19 -14.82
C ALA A 265 3.14 1.59 -14.81
N VAL A 266 3.89 2.68 -15.03
CA VAL A 266 3.36 4.06 -14.92
C VAL A 266 2.10 4.26 -15.75
N ASP A 267 2.15 3.92 -17.04
CA ASP A 267 1.01 4.15 -17.95
C ASP A 267 -0.20 3.30 -17.57
N ALA A 268 0.02 2.04 -17.16
CA ALA A 268 -1.04 1.14 -16.74
C ALA A 268 -1.73 1.61 -15.44
N VAL A 269 -0.97 2.15 -14.48
CA VAL A 269 -1.52 2.70 -13.23
C VAL A 269 -2.29 4.00 -13.50
N VAL A 270 -1.78 4.86 -14.40
CA VAL A 270 -2.49 6.09 -14.82
C VAL A 270 -3.79 5.73 -15.54
N GLU A 271 -3.78 4.69 -16.38
CA GLU A 271 -5.00 4.20 -17.03
C GLU A 271 -5.99 3.59 -16.03
N CYS A 272 -5.52 2.89 -14.99
CA CYS A 272 -6.39 2.46 -13.89
C CYS A 272 -7.05 3.66 -13.20
N ASN A 273 -6.28 4.71 -12.89
CA ASN A 273 -6.80 5.93 -12.29
C ASN A 273 -7.85 6.62 -13.18
N SER A 274 -7.70 6.56 -14.51
CA SER A 274 -8.64 7.14 -15.48
C SER A 274 -10.04 6.50 -15.37
N LYS A 275 -10.11 5.23 -14.97
CA LYS A 275 -11.33 4.42 -14.83
C LYS A 275 -11.95 4.40 -13.43
N LEU A 276 -11.26 4.91 -12.41
CA LEU A 276 -11.76 4.91 -11.03
C LEU A 276 -12.48 6.22 -10.66
N ASP A 277 -13.30 6.16 -9.60
CA ASP A 277 -13.96 7.32 -9.00
C ASP A 277 -12.93 8.26 -8.37
N PRO A 278 -12.76 9.50 -8.88
CA PRO A 278 -11.77 10.45 -8.38
C PRO A 278 -12.09 10.99 -6.98
N THR A 279 -13.31 10.81 -6.47
CA THR A 279 -13.67 11.24 -5.11
C THR A 279 -13.18 10.28 -4.02
N LYS A 280 -12.86 9.04 -4.40
CA LYS A 280 -12.41 7.96 -3.50
C LYS A 280 -11.01 7.44 -3.83
N THR A 281 -10.46 7.86 -4.98
CA THR A 281 -9.18 7.36 -5.49
C THR A 281 -8.12 8.44 -5.41
N THR A 282 -6.94 8.09 -4.90
CA THR A 282 -5.75 8.94 -4.90
C THR A 282 -4.65 8.25 -5.69
N LEU A 283 -4.00 8.98 -6.61
CA LEU A 283 -2.82 8.53 -7.33
C LEU A 283 -1.57 9.14 -6.69
N LEU A 284 -0.67 8.27 -6.21
CA LEU A 284 0.64 8.62 -5.69
C LEU A 284 1.73 8.17 -6.66
N LYS A 285 2.31 9.13 -7.38
CA LYS A 285 3.55 8.92 -8.14
C LYS A 285 4.74 9.22 -7.22
N MET A 286 5.55 8.21 -6.93
CA MET A 286 6.70 8.33 -6.05
C MET A 286 7.93 8.78 -6.85
N ALA A 287 8.44 9.96 -6.54
CA ALA A 287 9.63 10.52 -7.18
C ALA A 287 10.89 9.73 -6.81
N ASP A 288 11.84 9.64 -7.75
CA ASP A 288 13.10 8.91 -7.62
C ASP A 288 12.89 7.43 -7.26
N CYS A 289 11.82 6.83 -7.78
CA CYS A 289 11.42 5.47 -7.44
C CYS A 289 11.23 4.63 -8.70
N GLY A 290 11.89 3.48 -8.72
CA GLY A 290 11.75 2.50 -9.77
C GLY A 290 10.54 1.58 -9.56
N GLY A 291 10.73 0.32 -9.94
CA GLY A 291 9.69 -0.66 -10.08
C GLY A 291 9.06 -1.15 -8.78
N LEU A 292 9.72 -1.06 -7.63
CA LEU A 292 9.22 -1.63 -6.37
C LEU A 292 9.21 -0.59 -5.23
N PRO A 293 8.18 0.27 -5.15
CA PRO A 293 8.14 1.35 -4.17
C PRO A 293 8.23 0.89 -2.71
N GLN A 294 7.67 -0.27 -2.41
CA GLN A 294 7.68 -0.88 -1.08
C GLN A 294 9.06 -1.40 -0.63
N ILE A 295 10.02 -1.52 -1.56
CA ILE A 295 11.41 -1.89 -1.27
C ILE A 295 12.33 -0.69 -1.38
N SER A 296 12.19 0.12 -2.44
CA SER A 296 13.10 1.23 -2.71
C SER A 296 12.83 2.44 -1.79
N GLN A 297 11.58 2.68 -1.39
CA GLN A 297 11.20 3.81 -0.53
C GLN A 297 10.13 3.43 0.52
N PRO A 298 10.38 2.40 1.37
CA PRO A 298 9.39 1.87 2.31
C PRO A 298 8.88 2.91 3.29
N ALA A 299 9.74 3.80 3.79
CA ALA A 299 9.36 4.86 4.73
C ALA A 299 8.32 5.85 4.13
N LYS A 300 8.52 6.28 2.87
CA LYS A 300 7.56 7.17 2.20
C LYS A 300 6.24 6.46 1.91
N LEU A 301 6.29 5.18 1.55
CA LEU A 301 5.09 4.38 1.35
C LEU A 301 4.35 4.13 2.67
N ALA A 302 5.05 3.87 3.77
CA ALA A 302 4.47 3.73 5.10
C ALA A 302 3.78 5.03 5.55
N GLU A 303 4.38 6.20 5.30
CA GLU A 303 3.74 7.49 5.57
C GLU A 303 2.45 7.68 4.74
N ALA A 304 2.51 7.38 3.44
CA ALA A 304 1.33 7.45 2.58
C ALA A 304 0.22 6.49 3.03
N PHE A 305 0.59 5.27 3.41
CA PHE A 305 -0.34 4.28 3.95
C PHE A 305 -0.96 4.74 5.28
N LYS A 306 -0.17 5.37 6.16
CA LYS A 306 -0.69 5.98 7.39
C LYS A 306 -1.76 7.02 7.10
N TYR A 307 -1.53 7.94 6.17
CA TYR A 307 -2.54 8.94 5.80
C TYR A 307 -3.78 8.30 5.19
N PHE A 308 -3.62 7.24 4.40
CA PHE A 308 -4.73 6.48 3.82
C PHE A 308 -5.62 5.86 4.91
N VAL A 309 -5.04 5.15 5.88
CA VAL A 309 -5.82 4.56 6.99
C VAL A 309 -6.42 5.61 7.92
N GLN A 310 -5.76 6.76 8.10
CA GLN A 310 -6.32 7.91 8.81
C GLN A 310 -7.52 8.51 8.10
N GLY A 311 -7.49 8.62 6.76
CA GLY A 311 -8.62 9.07 5.95
C GLY A 311 -9.86 8.18 6.10
N MET A 312 -9.67 6.90 6.41
CA MET A 312 -10.75 5.94 6.72
C MET A 312 -11.24 6.01 8.18
N GLY A 313 -10.63 6.86 9.02
CA GLY A 313 -10.99 7.04 10.43
C GLY A 313 -10.28 6.12 11.41
N TYR A 314 -9.25 5.37 10.97
CA TYR A 314 -8.39 4.62 11.86
C TYR A 314 -7.21 5.45 12.35
N MET A 315 -6.59 5.06 13.47
CA MET A 315 -5.39 5.71 14.01
C MET A 315 -5.47 7.27 14.10
N PRO A 316 -6.56 7.87 14.62
CA PRO A 316 -6.73 9.33 14.63
C PRO A 316 -5.73 10.05 15.55
N SER A 317 -5.09 9.32 16.48
CA SER A 317 -4.12 9.84 17.44
C SER A 317 -2.66 9.61 17.02
N ALA A 318 -2.41 8.92 15.90
CA ALA A 318 -1.06 8.75 15.37
C ALA A 318 -0.54 10.09 14.84
N SER A 319 0.64 10.49 15.28
CA SER A 319 1.21 11.81 14.95
C SER A 319 1.52 11.88 13.45
N MET A 320 1.23 13.01 12.81
CA MET A 320 1.64 13.27 11.42
C MET A 320 3.17 13.42 11.40
N THR A 321 3.93 12.43 10.91
CA THR A 321 5.36 12.38 11.28
C THR A 321 6.22 13.44 10.63
N ARG A 322 5.89 14.10 9.51
CA ARG A 322 6.85 15.08 8.95
C ARG A 322 6.30 16.18 8.05
N LEU A 323 5.17 16.00 7.37
CA LEU A 323 4.69 17.01 6.41
C LEU A 323 4.26 18.36 7.05
N MET A 324 3.98 18.39 8.36
CA MET A 324 3.60 19.62 9.07
C MET A 324 4.77 20.40 9.69
N ARG A 325 5.99 19.86 9.75
CA ARG A 325 7.13 20.60 10.34
C ARG A 325 7.78 21.59 9.36
N SER A 326 7.46 21.52 8.06
CA SER A 326 8.01 22.41 7.02
C SER A 326 7.17 23.66 6.71
N ARG A 327 6.14 23.99 7.50
CA ARG A 327 5.43 25.27 7.34
C ARG A 327 5.57 26.12 8.60
N THR A 328 6.25 27.25 8.41
CA THR A 328 6.45 28.41 9.31
C THR A 328 7.50 28.29 10.43
N ALA A 329 8.76 28.49 10.06
CA ALA A 329 9.71 29.26 10.88
C ALA A 329 10.39 30.33 10.01
N SER A 330 9.59 31.21 9.41
CA SER A 330 10.08 32.53 8.98
C SER A 330 10.09 33.42 10.22
N GLY A 331 11.27 33.65 10.78
CA GLY A 331 11.49 34.49 11.95
C GLY A 331 12.87 35.10 11.93
N SER A 332 13.12 35.98 10.96
CA SER A 332 14.30 36.84 10.93
C SER A 332 14.17 37.95 11.98
N SER A 333 15.27 38.24 12.69
CA SER A 333 15.52 39.31 13.68
C SER A 333 14.76 39.15 15.01
N VAL A 334 15.38 39.28 16.19
CA VAL A 334 16.21 40.39 16.66
C VAL A 334 17.24 39.88 17.68
N THR A 335 18.52 40.17 17.46
CA THR A 335 19.55 40.10 18.50
C THR A 335 19.48 41.36 19.35
N SER A 336 19.08 41.25 20.62
CA SER A 336 19.33 42.32 21.59
C SER A 336 19.27 41.83 23.03
N GLN A 337 20.47 41.71 23.59
CA GLN A 337 20.87 41.95 24.98
C GLN A 337 20.31 41.06 26.10
N GLU A 338 21.22 40.21 26.57
CA GLU A 338 21.25 39.63 27.90
C GLU A 338 21.60 40.73 28.92
N GLY A 339 20.67 41.01 29.84
CA GLY A 339 20.79 42.01 30.89
C GLY A 339 20.32 41.45 32.22
N SER A 340 21.30 41.09 33.04
CA SER A 340 21.20 40.56 34.41
C SER A 340 20.31 41.42 35.33
N ARG A 341 19.45 40.80 36.19
CA ARG A 341 19.25 41.15 37.62
C ARG A 341 18.16 40.33 38.34
N SER A 342 18.65 39.56 39.32
CA SER A 342 18.16 39.16 40.66
C SER A 342 16.82 39.65 41.26
N ARG A 343 16.23 38.71 42.05
CA ARG A 343 15.42 38.84 43.31
C ARG A 343 14.02 39.47 43.15
N SER A 344 12.93 39.08 43.82
CA SER A 344 12.65 38.37 45.10
C SER A 344 11.12 38.15 45.24
N HIS A 345 10.71 37.19 46.12
CA HIS A 345 9.54 37.18 47.07
C HIS A 345 8.24 37.93 46.67
N THR A 346 6.99 37.45 46.83
CA THR A 346 6.25 36.65 47.84
C THR A 346 4.80 36.59 47.31
N GLY A 347 4.01 35.55 47.54
CA GLY A 347 3.08 35.52 48.67
C GLY A 347 1.70 34.96 48.25
N GLU A 348 1.12 34.16 49.14
CA GLU A 348 -0.15 33.43 49.01
C GLU A 348 -1.40 34.32 48.92
N GLY A 349 -2.51 33.76 48.41
CA GLY A 349 -3.83 34.39 48.50
C GLY A 349 -4.97 33.54 47.94
N SER A 350 -5.44 32.59 48.73
CA SER A 350 -6.71 31.86 48.55
C SER A 350 -7.92 32.79 48.68
N ARG A 351 -8.98 32.59 47.87
CA ARG A 351 -10.39 32.56 48.33
C ARG A 351 -11.40 32.18 47.23
N SER A 352 -12.39 31.43 47.70
CA SER A 352 -13.42 30.66 47.00
C SER A 352 -14.76 31.39 46.82
N ARG A 353 -15.65 30.77 46.02
CA ARG A 353 -17.15 30.71 46.15
C ARG A 353 -17.95 31.98 45.79
N SER A 354 -19.19 31.97 45.27
CA SER A 354 -20.11 30.97 44.67
C SER A 354 -21.46 31.69 44.33
N HIS A 355 -22.34 31.00 43.56
CA HIS A 355 -23.82 31.14 43.48
C HIS A 355 -24.43 32.32 42.68
N THR A 356 -25.61 32.30 42.06
CA THR A 356 -26.63 31.34 41.51
C THR A 356 -27.75 32.26 40.97
N GLY A 357 -28.57 31.82 40.00
CA GLY A 357 -29.88 32.47 39.79
C GLY A 357 -30.56 32.17 38.46
N GLU A 358 -31.46 31.18 38.47
CA GLU A 358 -32.45 30.90 37.43
C GLU A 358 -33.57 31.96 37.38
N GLY A 359 -34.23 32.08 36.22
CA GLY A 359 -35.48 32.83 36.05
C GLY A 359 -36.19 32.47 34.75
N SER A 360 -37.16 31.56 34.83
CA SER A 360 -38.06 31.11 33.77
C SER A 360 -39.24 32.09 33.57
N ARG A 361 -39.74 32.28 32.34
CA ARG A 361 -41.17 32.55 32.05
C ARG A 361 -41.56 32.44 30.57
N SER A 362 -42.76 31.91 30.38
CA SER A 362 -43.36 31.28 29.20
C SER A 362 -44.14 32.18 28.24
N ARG A 363 -44.23 31.72 26.97
CA ARG A 363 -45.37 31.66 26.00
C ARG A 363 -46.37 32.82 25.85
N SER A 364 -46.65 33.19 24.58
CA SER A 364 -48.01 33.10 23.99
C SER A 364 -48.00 33.18 22.44
N HIS A 365 -49.11 32.72 21.85
CA HIS A 365 -49.37 32.24 20.49
C HIS A 365 -49.97 33.29 19.52
N THR A 366 -50.22 32.83 18.28
CA THR A 366 -51.15 33.29 17.19
C THR A 366 -50.50 34.16 16.12
N GLY A 367 -50.79 34.06 14.81
CA GLY A 367 -51.78 33.33 14.02
C GLY A 367 -51.67 33.82 12.56
N GLU A 368 -52.22 33.04 11.61
CA GLU A 368 -52.08 33.10 10.14
C GLU A 368 -52.46 34.43 9.42
N GLY A 369 -51.99 34.57 8.16
CA GLY A 369 -52.52 35.53 7.21
C GLY A 369 -51.81 35.55 5.85
N SER A 370 -52.36 34.83 4.87
CA SER A 370 -51.92 34.76 3.46
C SER A 370 -52.14 36.06 2.68
N ARG A 371 -51.27 36.38 1.71
CA ARG A 371 -51.59 37.15 0.49
C ARG A 371 -50.48 36.97 -0.56
N GLY A 372 -50.87 36.53 -1.76
CA GLY A 372 -49.99 36.41 -2.93
C GLY A 372 -50.22 37.50 -3.99
N ARG A 373 -49.24 37.64 -4.89
CA ARG A 373 -49.29 38.06 -6.32
C ARG A 373 -47.86 38.41 -6.77
N SER A 374 -47.22 37.61 -7.61
CA SER A 374 -47.20 37.61 -9.10
C SER A 374 -46.37 38.74 -9.71
N HIS A 375 -45.23 38.39 -10.33
CA HIS A 375 -44.64 39.13 -11.45
C HIS A 375 -43.90 38.16 -12.39
N THR A 376 -44.19 38.34 -13.68
CA THR A 376 -43.72 37.63 -14.88
C THR A 376 -42.55 38.36 -15.55
N ASP A 377 -41.73 37.59 -16.28
CA ASP A 377 -40.93 37.92 -17.49
C ASP A 377 -39.83 39.01 -17.36
N THR A 378 -38.64 38.94 -17.96
CA THR A 378 -38.16 38.22 -19.16
C THR A 378 -36.62 38.26 -19.19
N ARG A 379 -36.01 37.22 -19.78
CA ARG A 379 -34.79 37.19 -20.64
C ARG A 379 -33.69 38.24 -20.49
N LEU A 380 -32.45 37.78 -20.34
CA LEU A 380 -31.30 38.26 -21.12
C LEU A 380 -30.31 37.10 -21.39
N ASP A 381 -30.17 36.76 -22.68
CA ASP A 381 -29.12 35.92 -23.25
C ASP A 381 -27.78 36.66 -23.23
N ILE A 382 -26.71 36.05 -22.69
CA ILE A 382 -25.31 36.46 -22.95
C ILE A 382 -24.44 35.22 -23.11
N THR A 383 -23.93 35.03 -24.31
CA THR A 383 -22.62 34.42 -24.63
C THR A 383 -21.90 35.35 -25.61
N PRO A 384 -20.59 35.21 -25.89
CA PRO A 384 -19.53 34.47 -25.19
C PRO A 384 -18.28 35.37 -24.95
N ASN A 385 -17.39 34.99 -24.00
CA ASN A 385 -15.96 35.02 -24.31
C ASN A 385 -15.10 34.21 -23.34
N SER A 386 -14.29 33.32 -23.93
CA SER A 386 -12.91 32.95 -23.57
C SER A 386 -12.51 32.94 -22.09
N GLY A 387 -12.42 31.74 -21.50
CA GLY A 387 -11.71 31.48 -20.25
C GLY A 387 -10.82 30.25 -20.41
N ASP A 388 -9.52 30.45 -20.19
CA ASP A 388 -8.46 29.46 -20.22
C ASP A 388 -8.79 28.17 -19.46
N THR A 389 -8.53 27.04 -20.12
CA THR A 389 -8.51 25.72 -19.51
C THR A 389 -7.30 25.59 -18.58
N ALA A 390 -7.52 25.76 -17.28
CA ALA A 390 -6.59 25.29 -16.26
C ALA A 390 -6.74 23.77 -16.11
N GLY A 391 -5.69 23.02 -16.49
CA GLY A 391 -5.60 21.58 -16.29
C GLY A 391 -5.53 21.19 -14.79
N PRO A 392 -5.77 19.90 -14.46
CA PRO A 392 -5.74 19.43 -13.08
C PRO A 392 -4.32 19.45 -12.51
N LYS A 393 -4.20 19.98 -11.28
CA LYS A 393 -2.94 20.11 -10.54
C LYS A 393 -2.40 18.74 -10.14
N ALA A 394 -1.29 18.33 -10.73
CA ALA A 394 -0.39 17.34 -10.16
C ALA A 394 0.26 17.93 -8.89
N MET A 395 0.32 17.13 -7.82
CA MET A 395 1.12 17.47 -6.64
C MET A 395 2.51 16.88 -6.86
N GLU A 396 3.41 17.70 -7.39
CA GLU A 396 4.85 17.42 -7.35
C GLU A 396 5.40 17.82 -5.98
N LEU A 397 6.12 16.91 -5.35
CA LEU A 397 6.87 17.17 -4.11
C LEU A 397 8.32 17.42 -4.51
N SER A 398 8.76 18.67 -4.47
CA SER A 398 10.17 19.04 -4.66
C SER A 398 10.95 18.92 -3.35
N SER A 399 12.12 18.28 -3.47
CA SER A 399 13.38 18.30 -2.68
C SER A 399 13.36 18.57 -1.18
#